data_AF-C3JZZ1-F1
#
_entry.id   AF-C3JZZ1-F1
#
_cell.length_a   1.000
_cell.length_b   1.000
_cell.length_c   1.000
_cell.angle_alpha   90.00
_cell.angle_beta   90.00
_cell.angle_gamma   90.00
#
_symmetry.space_group_name_H-M   'P 1'
#
loop_
_entity.id
_entity.type
_entity.pdbx_description
1 polymer ?
#
loop_
_entity_poly.entity_id
_entity_poly.type
_entity_poly.pdbx_seq_one_letter_code
_entity_poly.pdbx_strand_id
1 'polypeptide(L)'
;MALILSSASIPPANTALKPSGQKLTPEPMTDAAKAALANAAPAAVYHPSENTSITAQPLEAIDTWVGRSASPDLPRFVQRYQGATSTLKAAVETFRATLPADLANKKFGFTVEANDTLKVLDTAGQLSPSDTQRLSDLLNQSRDLKPASIQYREATIDMLDADSPWSGNLMGYYSLTQENFAATLDLAALFNRPGSLPPKEYSAGLFINQLAYKGTVATRETEAAILERRGAQRFTAQA
;
A
#
# COMPACT_ATOMS: atom_id res chain seq x y z
N MET A 1 -27.18 20.91 -6.06
CA MET A 1 -27.87 20.23 -4.95
C MET A 1 -26.89 20.12 -3.79
N ALA A 2 -27.18 20.78 -2.68
CA ALA A 2 -26.36 20.72 -1.46
C ALA A 2 -27.10 19.82 -0.45
N LEU A 3 -26.40 18.83 0.09
CA LEU A 3 -26.89 17.98 1.18
C LEU A 3 -26.52 18.66 2.50
N ILE A 4 -27.53 19.10 3.25
CA ILE A 4 -27.37 19.64 4.61
C ILE A 4 -27.64 18.49 5.58
N LEU A 5 -26.63 18.08 6.34
CA LEU A 5 -26.77 17.13 7.44
C LEU A 5 -27.03 17.92 8.73
N SER A 6 -28.26 17.86 9.24
CA SER A 6 -28.59 18.37 10.57
C SER A 6 -28.21 17.34 11.62
N SER A 7 -27.22 17.63 12.46
CA SER A 7 -26.89 16.84 13.64
C SER A 7 -27.88 17.17 14.78
N ALA A 8 -29.03 16.50 14.80
CA ALA A 8 -29.90 16.52 15.97
C ALA A 8 -29.36 15.54 17.03
N SER A 9 -28.81 16.07 18.12
CA SER A 9 -28.44 15.26 19.29
C SER A 9 -29.71 14.78 19.98
N ILE A 10 -29.97 13.47 19.96
CA ILE A 10 -31.08 12.86 20.69
C ILE A 10 -30.61 12.53 22.11
N PRO A 11 -31.14 13.17 23.17
CA PRO A 11 -30.77 12.81 24.54
C PRO A 11 -31.28 11.39 24.89
N PRO A 12 -30.57 10.64 25.75
CA PRO A 12 -31.00 9.31 26.15
C PRO A 12 -32.34 9.36 26.91
N ALA A 13 -33.19 8.37 26.66
CA ALA A 13 -34.44 8.19 27.39
C ALA A 13 -34.15 7.74 28.82
N ASN A 14 -34.45 8.61 29.80
CA ASN A 14 -34.60 8.37 31.24
C ASN A 14 -33.42 7.66 31.97
N THR A 15 -32.74 8.40 32.84
CA THR A 15 -31.65 7.91 33.70
C THR A 15 -32.08 7.42 35.09
N ALA A 16 -33.39 7.28 35.36
CA ALA A 16 -33.87 6.84 36.67
C ALA A 16 -35.12 5.94 36.59
N LEU A 17 -35.04 4.75 37.17
CA LEU A 17 -36.17 3.84 37.37
C LEU A 17 -36.87 4.17 38.69
N LYS A 18 -38.21 4.21 38.69
CA LYS A 18 -39.01 4.38 39.92
C LYS A 18 -39.03 3.07 40.72
N PRO A 19 -38.77 3.08 42.04
CA PRO A 19 -38.91 1.89 42.88
C PRO A 19 -40.36 1.38 42.88
N SER A 20 -40.51 0.04 42.83
CA SER A 20 -41.82 -0.62 42.91
C SER A 20 -42.41 -0.45 44.32
N GLY A 21 -43.69 -0.06 44.42
CA GLY A 21 -44.43 0.10 45.67
C GLY A 21 -44.91 -1.22 46.29
N GLN A 22 -44.31 -2.35 45.94
CA GLN A 22 -44.73 -3.68 46.39
C GLN A 22 -44.25 -3.91 47.82
N LYS A 23 -45.18 -3.97 48.78
CA LYS A 23 -44.87 -4.26 50.18
C LYS A 23 -44.70 -5.77 50.36
N LEU A 24 -43.47 -6.22 50.53
CA LEU A 24 -43.15 -7.63 50.79
C LEU A 24 -43.31 -7.92 52.29
N THR A 25 -44.25 -8.79 52.65
CA THR A 25 -44.37 -9.34 54.01
C THR A 25 -43.60 -10.67 54.07
N PRO A 26 -42.62 -10.83 55.00
CA PRO A 26 -41.87 -12.07 55.12
C PRO A 26 -42.77 -13.18 55.69
N GLU A 27 -42.85 -14.32 55.01
CA GLU A 27 -43.41 -15.55 55.57
C GLU A 27 -42.33 -16.29 56.37
N PRO A 28 -42.64 -16.82 57.58
CA PRO A 28 -41.67 -17.60 58.33
C PRO A 28 -41.39 -18.93 57.62
N MET A 29 -40.11 -19.28 57.49
CA MET A 29 -39.69 -20.53 56.85
C MET A 29 -40.18 -21.76 57.63
N THR A 30 -40.74 -22.72 56.91
CA THR A 30 -41.10 -24.05 57.42
C THR A 30 -39.85 -24.85 57.78
N ASP A 31 -39.95 -25.80 58.72
CA ASP A 31 -38.79 -26.58 59.19
C ASP A 31 -38.14 -27.43 58.08
N ALA A 32 -38.94 -27.85 57.08
CA ALA A 32 -38.42 -28.50 55.88
C ALA A 32 -37.54 -27.57 55.03
N ALA A 33 -37.86 -26.27 54.96
CA ALA A 33 -37.06 -25.28 54.24
C ALA A 33 -35.76 -24.93 55.01
N LYS A 34 -35.78 -24.97 56.34
CA LYS A 34 -34.56 -24.81 57.16
C LYS A 34 -33.60 -25.99 57.00
N ALA A 35 -34.13 -27.21 56.96
CA ALA A 35 -33.31 -28.41 56.75
C ALA A 35 -32.73 -28.48 55.32
N ALA A 36 -33.47 -28.01 54.31
CA ALA A 36 -32.97 -27.90 52.94
C ALA A 36 -31.87 -26.84 52.80
N LEU A 37 -31.99 -25.71 53.51
CA LEU A 37 -30.96 -24.66 53.52
C LEU A 37 -29.68 -25.10 54.25
N ALA A 38 -29.80 -25.88 55.33
CA ALA A 38 -28.65 -26.41 56.07
C ALA A 38 -27.86 -27.47 55.28
N ASN A 39 -28.49 -28.15 54.32
CA ASN A 39 -27.85 -29.14 53.44
C ASN A 39 -27.54 -28.61 52.04
N ALA A 40 -27.84 -27.35 51.76
CA ALA A 40 -27.44 -26.70 50.53
C ALA A 40 -25.94 -26.40 50.61
N ALA A 41 -25.12 -27.24 49.97
CA ALA A 41 -23.77 -26.82 49.61
C ALA A 41 -23.87 -25.54 48.76
N PRO A 42 -22.94 -24.57 48.90
CA PRO A 42 -23.03 -23.34 48.14
C PRO A 42 -23.08 -23.68 46.65
N ALA A 43 -24.22 -23.38 46.01
CA ALA A 43 -24.30 -23.39 44.57
C ALA A 43 -23.27 -22.36 44.08
N ALA A 44 -22.29 -22.80 43.31
CA ALA A 44 -21.37 -21.91 42.63
C ALA A 44 -22.19 -21.05 41.67
N VAL A 45 -22.64 -19.88 42.13
CA VAL A 45 -23.19 -18.85 41.27
C VAL A 45 -21.98 -18.24 40.58
N TYR A 46 -21.77 -18.62 39.32
CA TYR A 46 -20.70 -18.04 38.51
C TYR A 46 -21.00 -16.56 38.27
N HIS A 47 -20.37 -15.69 39.05
CA HIS A 47 -20.30 -14.27 38.76
C HIS A 47 -19.02 -14.01 37.95
N PRO A 48 -19.09 -13.49 36.72
CA PRO A 48 -17.92 -13.25 35.86
C PRO A 48 -17.00 -12.11 36.35
N SER A 49 -17.00 -11.81 37.66
CA SER A 49 -16.23 -10.73 38.29
C SER A 49 -15.50 -11.15 39.56
N GLU A 50 -15.47 -12.45 39.92
CA GLU A 50 -14.54 -12.92 40.94
C GLU A 50 -13.17 -13.19 40.32
N ASN A 51 -12.15 -12.56 40.91
CA ASN A 51 -10.76 -12.69 40.53
C ASN A 51 -10.27 -14.11 40.87
N THR A 52 -10.53 -15.04 39.97
CA THR A 52 -9.75 -16.26 39.85
C THR A 52 -8.29 -15.82 39.84
N SER A 53 -7.52 -16.17 40.87
CA SER A 53 -6.06 -16.15 40.79
C SER A 53 -5.65 -17.25 39.81
N ILE A 54 -5.93 -16.99 38.53
CA ILE A 54 -5.23 -17.62 37.44
C ILE A 54 -3.82 -17.08 37.65
N THR A 55 -2.88 -17.97 37.95
CA THR A 55 -1.48 -17.72 37.60
C THR A 55 -1.48 -17.57 36.09
N ALA A 56 -1.87 -16.39 35.61
CA ALA A 56 -1.90 -16.05 34.23
C ALA A 56 -0.46 -16.20 33.79
N GLN A 57 -0.18 -17.23 32.98
CA GLN A 57 1.05 -17.25 32.22
C GLN A 57 1.20 -15.83 31.63
N PRO A 58 2.36 -15.19 31.79
CA PRO A 58 2.54 -13.84 31.27
C PRO A 58 2.09 -13.87 29.81
N LEU A 59 1.14 -12.99 29.48
CA LEU A 59 0.65 -12.85 28.12
C LEU A 59 1.86 -12.67 27.20
N GLU A 60 2.20 -13.69 26.43
CA GLU A 60 3.19 -13.57 25.38
C GLU A 60 2.57 -12.69 24.29
N ALA A 61 3.04 -11.45 24.23
CA ALA A 61 2.71 -10.59 23.11
C ALA A 61 3.29 -11.23 21.85
N ILE A 62 2.41 -11.75 20.99
CA ILE A 62 2.79 -12.14 19.64
C ILE A 62 2.83 -10.85 18.82
N ASP A 63 4.01 -10.24 18.73
CA ASP A 63 4.26 -9.11 17.84
C ASP A 63 4.17 -9.61 16.38
N THR A 64 2.96 -9.67 15.85
CA THR A 64 2.71 -9.97 14.45
C THR A 64 2.94 -8.69 13.66
N TRP A 65 3.97 -8.68 12.82
CA TRP A 65 4.21 -7.56 11.93
C TRP A 65 3.09 -7.48 10.89
N VAL A 66 2.23 -6.47 11.04
CA VAL A 66 1.09 -6.19 10.14
C VAL A 66 1.51 -5.29 8.97
N GLY A 67 2.79 -4.93 8.84
CA GLY A 67 3.26 -3.98 7.82
C GLY A 67 2.94 -2.52 8.14
N ARG A 68 3.51 -1.60 7.36
CA ARG A 68 3.35 -0.14 7.57
C ARG A 68 1.96 0.38 7.22
N SER A 69 1.47 1.38 7.95
CA SER A 69 0.27 2.14 7.55
C SER A 69 0.58 3.08 6.37
N ALA A 70 -0.46 3.44 5.62
CA ALA A 70 -0.35 4.41 4.53
C ALA A 70 0.04 5.78 5.11
N SER A 71 0.92 6.49 4.42
CA SER A 71 1.29 7.85 4.81
C SER A 71 0.12 8.81 4.61
N PRO A 72 -0.12 9.78 5.52
CA PRO A 72 -1.04 10.89 5.28
C PRO A 72 -0.71 11.68 3.98
N ASP A 73 0.54 11.64 3.55
CA ASP A 73 1.02 12.33 2.35
C ASP A 73 0.76 11.55 1.05
N LEU A 74 0.21 10.32 1.13
CA LEU A 74 -0.05 9.47 -0.04
C LEU A 74 -0.82 10.19 -1.16
N PRO A 75 -1.88 11.00 -0.90
CA PRO A 75 -2.57 11.73 -1.97
C PRO A 75 -1.66 12.66 -2.78
N ARG A 76 -0.71 13.33 -2.12
CA ARG A 76 0.28 14.20 -2.77
C ARG A 76 1.23 13.39 -3.65
N PHE A 77 1.69 12.24 -3.17
CA PHE A 77 2.56 11.35 -3.94
C PHE A 77 1.85 10.71 -5.13
N VAL A 78 0.57 10.34 -5.00
CA VAL A 78 -0.26 9.88 -6.12
C VAL A 78 -0.40 10.97 -7.17
N GLN A 79 -0.63 12.23 -6.78
CA GLN A 79 -0.71 13.35 -7.72
C GLN A 79 0.64 13.56 -8.45
N ARG A 80 1.76 13.51 -7.72
CA ARG A 80 3.12 13.59 -8.30
C ARG A 80 3.37 12.46 -9.29
N TYR A 81 3.01 11.23 -8.94
CA TYR A 81 3.11 10.06 -9.81
C TYR A 81 2.28 10.22 -11.09
N GLN A 82 1.04 10.70 -10.99
CA GLN A 82 0.19 10.97 -12.17
C GLN A 82 0.79 12.04 -13.09
N GLY A 83 1.31 13.13 -12.51
CA GLY A 83 2.03 14.15 -13.25
C GLY A 83 3.26 13.58 -13.96
N ALA A 84 4.11 12.85 -13.25
CA ALA A 84 5.31 12.24 -13.81
C ALA A 84 4.99 11.19 -14.89
N THR A 85 3.93 10.41 -14.72
CA THR A 85 3.43 9.46 -15.73
C THR A 85 3.03 10.19 -17.02
N SER A 86 2.35 11.33 -16.89
CA SER A 86 1.88 12.11 -18.04
C SER A 86 3.06 12.76 -18.79
N THR A 87 4.01 13.32 -18.05
CA THR A 87 5.25 13.88 -18.62
C THR A 87 6.10 12.81 -19.30
N LEU A 88 6.28 11.65 -18.66
CA LEU A 88 7.00 10.52 -19.25
C LEU A 88 6.34 10.03 -20.53
N LYS A 89 5.00 9.87 -20.53
CA LYS A 89 4.26 9.46 -21.73
C LYS A 89 4.53 10.39 -22.91
N ALA A 90 4.42 11.70 -22.69
CA ALA A 90 4.67 12.70 -23.73
C ALA A 90 6.12 12.61 -24.24
N ALA A 91 7.09 12.50 -23.34
CA ALA A 91 8.49 12.37 -23.71
C ALA A 91 8.81 11.09 -24.50
N VAL A 92 8.17 9.96 -24.16
CA VAL A 92 8.30 8.71 -24.92
C VAL A 92 7.71 8.86 -26.32
N GLU A 93 6.53 9.47 -26.44
CA GLU A 93 5.88 9.71 -27.74
C GLU A 93 6.75 10.61 -28.63
N THR A 94 7.27 11.71 -28.08
CA THR A 94 8.21 12.60 -28.78
C THR A 94 9.50 11.88 -29.18
N PHE A 95 10.12 11.14 -28.26
CA PHE A 95 11.33 10.38 -28.54
C PHE A 95 11.11 9.39 -29.69
N ARG A 96 10.04 8.60 -29.64
CA ARG A 96 9.69 7.63 -30.68
C ARG A 96 9.48 8.32 -32.04
N ALA A 97 8.88 9.50 -32.07
CA ALA A 97 8.69 10.27 -33.31
C ALA A 97 10.00 10.79 -33.91
N THR A 98 11.04 10.97 -33.10
CA THR A 98 12.37 11.43 -33.54
C THR A 98 13.34 10.31 -33.91
N LEU A 99 12.95 9.04 -33.72
CA LEU A 99 13.82 7.91 -34.01
C LEU A 99 14.09 7.77 -35.51
N PRO A 100 15.35 7.46 -35.89
CA PRO A 100 15.67 7.00 -37.24
C PRO A 100 14.82 5.79 -37.66
N ALA A 101 14.44 5.70 -38.95
CA ALA A 101 13.53 4.68 -39.45
C ALA A 101 14.01 3.23 -39.21
N ASP A 102 15.32 3.01 -39.22
CA ASP A 102 15.95 1.72 -38.93
C ASP A 102 15.78 1.28 -37.46
N LEU A 103 15.66 2.24 -36.53
CA LEU A 103 15.44 1.98 -35.10
C LEU A 103 13.96 2.06 -34.71
N ALA A 104 13.18 2.93 -35.36
CA ALA A 104 11.75 3.13 -35.09
C ALA A 104 10.91 1.87 -35.34
N ASN A 105 11.34 1.01 -36.27
CA ASN A 105 10.68 -0.25 -36.59
C ASN A 105 11.07 -1.41 -35.67
N LYS A 106 12.03 -1.21 -34.77
CA LYS A 106 12.50 -2.26 -33.86
C LYS A 106 11.71 -2.23 -32.56
N LYS A 107 11.41 -3.40 -32.02
CA LYS A 107 10.84 -3.52 -30.67
C LYS A 107 11.95 -3.40 -29.65
N PHE A 108 11.85 -2.41 -28.76
CA PHE A 108 12.74 -2.27 -27.62
C PHE A 108 11.98 -1.66 -26.43
N GLY A 109 12.42 -2.04 -25.24
CA GLY A 109 12.07 -1.38 -23.99
C GLY A 109 13.19 -0.47 -23.52
N PHE A 110 12.95 0.27 -22.44
CA PHE A 110 14.02 0.95 -21.72
C PHE A 110 13.65 1.15 -20.26
N THR A 111 14.67 1.40 -19.43
CA THR A 111 14.52 1.64 -18.00
C THR A 111 15.56 2.63 -17.48
N VAL A 112 15.47 2.98 -16.21
CA VAL A 112 16.40 3.87 -15.51
C VAL A 112 17.24 3.03 -14.54
N GLU A 113 18.56 3.10 -14.68
CA GLU A 113 19.52 2.52 -13.74
C GLU A 113 19.74 3.41 -12.52
N ALA A 114 20.34 2.86 -11.46
CA ALA A 114 20.55 3.58 -10.20
C ALA A 114 21.45 4.82 -10.33
N ASN A 115 22.35 4.83 -11.31
CA ASN A 115 23.24 5.95 -11.67
C ASN A 115 22.57 6.98 -12.61
N ASP A 116 21.25 6.96 -12.72
CA ASP A 116 20.45 7.84 -13.57
C ASP A 116 20.69 7.68 -15.08
N THR A 117 21.34 6.61 -15.53
CA THR A 117 21.43 6.31 -16.97
C THR A 117 20.21 5.55 -17.46
N LEU A 118 19.80 5.84 -18.69
CA LEU A 118 18.78 5.04 -19.37
C LEU A 118 19.42 3.82 -20.01
N LYS A 119 18.84 2.65 -19.77
CA LYS A 119 19.29 1.38 -20.33
C LYS A 119 18.25 0.84 -21.31
N VAL A 120 18.72 0.43 -22.48
CA VAL A 120 17.90 -0.27 -23.48
C VAL A 120 17.63 -1.69 -23.03
N LEU A 121 16.39 -2.15 -23.24
CA LEU A 121 15.97 -3.53 -23.00
C LEU A 121 15.66 -4.17 -24.36
N ASP A 122 16.42 -5.21 -24.72
CA ASP A 122 16.10 -6.03 -25.90
C ASP A 122 15.03 -7.06 -25.56
N THR A 123 13.79 -6.60 -25.45
CA THR A 123 12.65 -7.43 -25.05
C THR A 123 12.23 -8.44 -26.11
N ALA A 124 12.65 -8.23 -27.37
CA ALA A 124 12.28 -9.07 -28.51
C ALA A 124 13.43 -9.91 -29.06
N GLY A 125 14.66 -9.74 -28.57
CA GLY A 125 15.87 -10.38 -29.12
C GLY A 125 16.22 -9.88 -30.52
N GLN A 126 15.82 -8.65 -30.85
CA GLN A 126 15.90 -8.08 -32.20
C GLN A 126 17.00 -7.02 -32.34
N LEU A 127 17.68 -6.66 -31.25
CA LEU A 127 18.67 -5.58 -31.27
C LEU A 127 20.07 -6.14 -31.48
N SER A 128 20.74 -5.67 -32.54
CA SER A 128 22.17 -5.89 -32.67
C SER A 128 22.93 -5.07 -31.60
N PRO A 129 24.18 -5.43 -31.26
CA PRO A 129 25.00 -4.63 -30.35
C PRO A 129 25.12 -3.16 -30.77
N SER A 130 25.22 -2.90 -32.09
CA SER A 130 25.27 -1.54 -32.63
C SER A 130 23.95 -0.78 -32.46
N ASP A 131 22.80 -1.45 -32.60
CA ASP A 131 21.50 -0.82 -32.39
C ASP A 131 21.28 -0.49 -30.91
N THR A 132 21.64 -1.44 -30.03
CA THR A 132 21.57 -1.25 -28.58
C THR A 132 22.41 -0.06 -28.14
N GLN A 133 23.63 0.09 -28.66
CA GLN A 133 24.47 1.24 -28.35
C GLN A 133 23.85 2.54 -28.88
N ARG A 134 23.43 2.59 -30.14
CA ARG A 134 22.80 3.79 -30.74
C ARG A 134 21.55 4.21 -29.98
N LEU A 135 20.68 3.26 -29.62
CA LEU A 135 19.50 3.54 -28.81
C LEU A 135 19.88 4.05 -27.42
N SER A 136 20.89 3.46 -26.78
CA SER A 136 21.36 3.90 -25.47
C SER A 136 21.89 5.34 -25.51
N ASP A 137 22.65 5.69 -26.55
CA ASP A 137 23.15 7.05 -26.75
C ASP A 137 21.99 8.03 -26.96
N LEU A 138 21.04 7.70 -27.84
CA LEU A 138 19.86 8.54 -28.11
C LEU A 138 18.98 8.74 -26.87
N LEU A 139 18.74 7.68 -26.09
CA LEU A 139 17.98 7.75 -24.84
C LEU A 139 18.68 8.70 -23.85
N ASN A 140 19.99 8.53 -23.65
CA ASN A 140 20.73 9.31 -22.65
C ASN A 140 21.02 10.75 -23.09
N GLN A 141 21.02 11.04 -24.39
CA GLN A 141 21.16 12.40 -24.94
C GLN A 141 19.83 13.17 -25.00
N SER A 142 18.69 12.48 -24.85
CA SER A 142 17.38 13.12 -24.88
C SER A 142 17.19 14.07 -23.70
N ARG A 143 16.94 15.35 -24.02
CA ARG A 143 16.77 16.41 -23.03
C ARG A 143 15.47 16.28 -22.23
N ASP A 144 14.45 15.67 -22.81
CA ASP A 144 13.14 15.53 -22.18
C ASP A 144 12.94 14.13 -21.59
N LEU A 145 13.33 13.08 -22.31
CA LEU A 145 13.05 11.71 -21.91
C LEU A 145 13.83 11.29 -20.67
N LYS A 146 15.12 11.62 -20.59
CA LYS A 146 15.96 11.20 -19.46
C LYS A 146 15.48 11.83 -18.14
N PRO A 147 15.28 13.16 -18.04
CA PRO A 147 14.70 13.76 -16.83
C PRO A 147 13.31 13.24 -16.50
N ALA A 148 12.43 13.07 -17.50
CA ALA A 148 11.08 12.54 -17.27
C ALA A 148 11.09 11.11 -16.72
N SER A 149 12.02 10.27 -17.20
CA SER A 149 12.18 8.89 -16.74
C SER A 149 12.70 8.83 -15.31
N ILE A 150 13.68 9.66 -14.97
CA ILE A 150 14.20 9.78 -13.59
C ILE A 150 13.09 10.30 -12.65
N GLN A 151 12.37 11.36 -13.05
CA GLN A 151 11.26 11.89 -12.26
C GLN A 151 10.15 10.85 -12.04
N TYR A 152 9.85 10.04 -13.05
CA TYR A 152 8.91 8.93 -12.94
C TYR A 152 9.39 7.85 -11.96
N ARG A 153 10.67 7.46 -12.01
CA ARG A 153 11.27 6.55 -11.03
C ARG A 153 11.07 7.06 -9.61
N GLU A 154 11.50 8.28 -9.33
CA GLU A 154 11.40 8.87 -7.99
C GLU A 154 9.95 8.99 -7.51
N ALA A 155 9.04 9.44 -8.38
CA ALA A 155 7.63 9.56 -8.02
C ALA A 155 6.96 8.20 -7.78
N THR A 156 7.39 7.16 -8.50
CA THR A 156 6.90 5.79 -8.30
C THR A 156 7.39 5.23 -6.97
N ILE A 157 8.68 5.39 -6.66
CA ILE A 157 9.26 4.97 -5.38
C ILE A 157 8.55 5.67 -4.24
N ASP A 158 8.40 7.00 -4.29
CA ASP A 158 7.69 7.77 -3.26
C ASP A 158 6.24 7.30 -3.06
N MET A 159 5.52 7.01 -4.16
CA MET A 159 4.14 6.53 -4.09
C MET A 159 4.06 5.14 -3.43
N LEU A 160 4.90 4.19 -3.83
CA LEU A 160 4.94 2.84 -3.26
C LEU A 160 5.39 2.88 -1.79
N ASP A 161 6.41 3.67 -1.51
CA ASP A 161 6.92 3.89 -0.16
C ASP A 161 5.84 4.47 0.72
N ALA A 162 5.01 5.41 0.25
CA ALA A 162 3.90 6.03 0.97
C ALA A 162 2.65 5.15 1.10
N ASP A 163 2.48 4.12 0.26
CA ASP A 163 1.32 3.24 0.30
C ASP A 163 1.40 2.22 1.46
N SER A 164 0.26 1.60 1.77
CA SER A 164 0.14 0.51 2.75
C SER A 164 0.04 -0.84 2.04
N PRO A 165 0.73 -1.89 2.53
CA PRO A 165 0.52 -3.24 2.02
C PRO A 165 -0.91 -3.77 2.20
N TRP A 166 -1.69 -3.23 3.16
CA TRP A 166 -2.98 -3.83 3.57
C TRP A 166 -4.19 -2.89 3.51
N SER A 167 -3.98 -1.59 3.65
CA SER A 167 -5.05 -0.57 3.77
C SER A 167 -4.98 0.48 2.66
N GLY A 168 -4.10 0.29 1.70
CA GLY A 168 -3.77 1.21 0.63
C GLY A 168 -4.33 0.78 -0.72
N ASN A 169 -3.68 1.20 -1.80
CA ASN A 169 -4.03 0.74 -3.15
C ASN A 169 -3.45 -0.66 -3.47
N LEU A 170 -3.00 -1.40 -2.45
CA LEU A 170 -2.32 -2.70 -2.52
C LEU A 170 -0.96 -2.68 -3.23
N MET A 171 -0.44 -1.50 -3.57
CA MET A 171 0.88 -1.34 -4.20
C MET A 171 2.00 -1.30 -3.16
N GLY A 172 1.68 -0.94 -1.91
CA GLY A 172 2.63 -0.91 -0.79
C GLY A 172 3.23 -2.28 -0.43
N TYR A 173 2.72 -3.38 -1.00
CA TYR A 173 3.28 -4.72 -0.85
C TYR A 173 4.68 -4.85 -1.47
N TYR A 174 5.00 -4.04 -2.49
CA TYR A 174 6.28 -4.08 -3.17
C TYR A 174 7.25 -3.04 -2.60
N SER A 175 8.54 -3.38 -2.59
CA SER A 175 9.64 -2.46 -2.33
C SER A 175 10.36 -2.18 -3.64
N LEU A 176 10.31 -0.91 -4.05
CA LEU A 176 11.00 -0.41 -5.24
C LEU A 176 12.08 0.57 -4.77
N THR A 177 13.30 0.37 -5.23
CA THR A 177 14.46 1.21 -4.93
C THR A 177 15.16 1.60 -6.22
N GLN A 178 16.13 2.51 -6.16
CA GLN A 178 16.89 2.88 -7.35
C GLN A 178 17.66 1.68 -7.95
N GLU A 179 18.11 0.76 -7.09
CA GLU A 179 18.91 -0.41 -7.45
C GLU A 179 18.08 -1.48 -8.17
N ASN A 180 16.83 -1.71 -7.74
CA ASN A 180 15.98 -2.74 -8.34
C ASN A 180 15.05 -2.20 -9.44
N PHE A 181 14.91 -0.88 -9.59
CA PHE A 181 14.01 -0.27 -10.57
C PHE A 181 14.23 -0.79 -12.00
N ALA A 182 15.50 -0.84 -12.43
CA ALA A 182 15.88 -1.29 -13.76
C ALA A 182 15.49 -2.75 -14.05
N ALA A 183 15.50 -3.59 -13.01
CA ALA A 183 15.11 -5.00 -13.12
C ALA A 183 13.58 -5.16 -13.11
N THR A 184 12.85 -4.21 -12.51
CA THR A 184 11.41 -4.31 -12.29
C THR A 184 10.59 -3.67 -13.42
N LEU A 185 10.96 -2.48 -13.91
CA LEU A 185 10.11 -1.70 -14.82
C LEU A 185 10.75 -1.48 -16.19
N ASP A 186 10.01 -1.85 -17.23
CA ASP A 186 10.17 -1.39 -18.61
C ASP A 186 9.22 -0.20 -18.83
N LEU A 187 9.80 0.99 -18.97
CA LEU A 187 9.08 2.25 -19.09
C LEU A 187 8.40 2.40 -20.45
N ALA A 188 8.94 1.80 -21.50
CA ALA A 188 8.32 1.85 -22.82
C ALA A 188 7.02 1.04 -22.85
N ALA A 189 7.02 -0.10 -22.14
CA ALA A 189 5.89 -1.02 -22.12
C ALA A 189 4.65 -0.46 -21.42
N LEU A 190 4.82 0.52 -20.52
CA LEU A 190 3.74 1.20 -19.80
C LEU A 190 2.75 1.91 -20.73
N PHE A 191 3.20 2.31 -21.92
CA PHE A 191 2.44 3.13 -22.86
C PHE A 191 2.04 2.38 -24.13
N ASN A 192 2.15 1.04 -24.12
CA ASN A 192 1.63 0.23 -25.21
C ASN A 192 0.12 0.45 -25.36
N ARG A 193 -0.36 0.58 -26.60
CA ARG A 193 -1.79 0.83 -26.85
C ARG A 193 -2.59 -0.47 -26.75
N PRO A 194 -3.80 -0.46 -26.17
CA PRO A 194 -4.70 -1.60 -26.25
C PRO A 194 -4.86 -2.07 -27.70
N GLY A 195 -4.72 -3.37 -27.94
CA GLY A 195 -4.82 -3.97 -29.28
C GLY A 195 -3.60 -3.81 -30.18
N SER A 196 -2.55 -3.08 -29.78
CA SER A 196 -1.30 -2.96 -30.56
C SER A 196 -0.37 -4.18 -30.43
N LEU A 197 -0.60 -5.03 -29.43
CA LEU A 197 0.21 -6.20 -29.12
C LEU A 197 -0.70 -7.39 -28.76
N PRO A 198 -0.20 -8.65 -28.85
CA PRO A 198 -0.88 -9.82 -28.31
C PRO A 198 -1.30 -9.60 -26.84
N PRO A 199 -2.47 -10.10 -26.39
CA PRO A 199 -3.00 -9.82 -25.05
C PRO A 199 -2.04 -10.11 -23.90
N LYS A 200 -1.24 -11.18 -24.01
CA LYS A 200 -0.22 -11.55 -23.02
C LYS A 200 0.92 -10.53 -22.94
N GLU A 201 1.40 -10.06 -24.09
CA GLU A 201 2.49 -9.07 -24.19
C GLU A 201 2.01 -7.69 -23.68
N TYR A 202 0.79 -7.29 -24.06
CA TYR A 202 0.16 -6.08 -23.54
C TYR A 202 -0.01 -6.12 -22.01
N SER A 203 -0.57 -7.22 -21.50
CA SER A 203 -0.78 -7.41 -20.06
C SER A 203 0.53 -7.36 -19.28
N ALA A 204 1.60 -8.00 -19.79
CA ALA A 204 2.92 -7.97 -19.15
C ALA A 204 3.53 -6.57 -19.07
N GLY A 205 3.13 -5.64 -19.94
CA GLY A 205 3.58 -4.24 -19.91
C GLY A 205 2.87 -3.36 -18.88
N LEU A 206 1.74 -3.81 -18.32
CA LEU A 206 1.00 -3.04 -17.32
C LEU A 206 1.81 -2.90 -16.03
N PHE A 207 1.82 -1.70 -15.45
CA PHE A 207 2.58 -1.36 -14.24
C PHE A 207 2.46 -2.41 -13.11
N ILE A 208 1.23 -2.77 -12.73
CA ILE A 208 0.98 -3.77 -11.68
C ILE A 208 1.53 -5.14 -12.02
N ASN A 209 1.43 -5.55 -13.29
CA ASN A 209 1.94 -6.86 -13.69
C ASN A 209 3.47 -6.87 -13.70
N GLN A 210 4.10 -5.76 -14.08
CA GLN A 210 5.55 -5.64 -13.97
C GLN A 210 6.02 -5.75 -12.51
N LEU A 211 5.33 -5.09 -11.57
CA LEU A 211 5.58 -5.27 -10.14
C LEU A 211 5.34 -6.71 -9.67
N ALA A 212 4.23 -7.33 -10.08
CA ALA A 212 3.90 -8.69 -9.66
C ALA A 212 4.89 -9.75 -10.14
N TYR A 213 5.42 -9.61 -11.35
CA TYR A 213 6.34 -10.60 -11.93
C TYR A 213 7.82 -10.32 -11.65
N LYS A 214 8.20 -9.06 -11.44
CA LYS A 214 9.60 -8.62 -11.37
C LYS A 214 9.92 -7.77 -10.14
N GLY A 215 8.91 -7.39 -9.36
CA GLY A 215 9.08 -6.57 -8.17
C GLY A 215 9.59 -7.38 -6.99
N THR A 216 10.24 -6.68 -6.06
CA THR A 216 10.65 -7.26 -4.78
C THR A 216 9.54 -7.03 -3.76
N VAL A 217 9.15 -8.06 -3.03
CA VAL A 217 8.18 -7.94 -1.93
C VAL A 217 8.84 -7.25 -0.73
N ALA A 218 8.11 -6.36 -0.07
CA ALA A 218 8.60 -5.70 1.13
C ALA A 218 8.80 -6.71 2.27
N THR A 219 10.01 -6.72 2.83
CA THR A 219 10.35 -7.40 4.09
C THR A 219 10.36 -6.40 5.25
N ARG A 220 10.48 -6.91 6.48
CA ARG A 220 10.60 -6.06 7.68
C ARG A 220 11.78 -5.08 7.59
N GLU A 221 12.91 -5.52 7.05
CA GLU A 221 14.11 -4.70 6.86
C GLU A 221 13.85 -3.59 5.84
N THR A 222 13.24 -3.93 4.71
CA THR A 222 12.89 -2.91 3.70
C THR A 222 11.87 -1.92 4.22
N GLU A 223 10.92 -2.35 5.07
CA GLU A 223 9.95 -1.44 5.68
C GLU A 223 10.59 -0.49 6.69
N ALA A 224 11.55 -0.95 7.48
CA ALA A 224 12.31 -0.06 8.36
C ALA A 224 13.01 1.04 7.53
N ALA A 225 13.65 0.66 6.42
CA ALA A 225 14.28 1.61 5.50
C ALA A 225 13.26 2.57 4.85
N ILE A 226 12.07 2.08 4.48
CA ILE A 226 10.98 2.92 3.95
C ILE A 226 10.53 3.96 5.00
N LEU A 227 10.34 3.54 6.24
CA LEU A 227 9.92 4.43 7.33
C LEU A 227 10.99 5.49 7.64
N GLU A 228 12.27 5.12 7.58
CA GLU A 228 13.38 6.06 7.71
C GLU A 228 13.38 7.11 6.58
N ARG A 229 13.23 6.67 5.32
CA ARG A 229 13.11 7.59 4.17
C ARG A 229 11.92 8.54 4.31
N ARG A 230 10.74 8.02 4.70
CA ARG A 230 9.55 8.85 4.98
C ARG A 230 9.83 9.87 6.09
N GLY A 231 10.55 9.48 7.13
CA GLY A 231 11.00 10.37 8.20
C GLY A 231 11.82 11.53 7.65
N ALA A 232 12.86 11.24 6.87
CA ALA A 232 13.72 12.25 6.25
C ALA A 232 12.95 13.22 5.33
N GLN A 233 11.99 12.72 4.54
CA GLN A 233 11.17 13.54 3.64
C GLN A 233 10.23 14.52 4.36
N ARG A 234 9.82 14.23 5.60
CA ARG A 234 9.00 15.16 6.40
C ARG A 234 9.79 16.38 6.85
N PHE A 235 11.07 16.20 7.15
CA PHE A 235 11.95 17.29 7.58
C PHE A 235 12.35 18.21 6.41
N THR A 236 12.41 17.71 5.17
CA THR A 236 12.70 18.55 4.00
C THR A 236 11.50 19.36 3.51
N ALA A 237 10.26 18.95 3.82
CA ALA A 237 9.05 19.69 3.46
C ALA A 237 8.71 20.85 4.42
N GLN A 238 9.37 20.94 5.57
CA GLN A 238 9.17 21.98 6.60
C GLN A 238 10.29 23.03 6.64
N ALA A 239 11.29 22.94 5.76
CA ALA A 239 12.43 23.85 5.68
C ALA A 239 12.27 24.87 4.55
#